data_AF-A0A6A4NE76-F1
#
_entry.id   AF-A0A6A4NE76-F1
#
_cell.length_a   1.000
_cell.length_b   1.000
_cell.length_c   1.000
_cell.angle_alpha   90.00
_cell.angle_beta   90.00
_cell.angle_gamma   90.00
#
_symmetry.space_group_name_H-M   'P 1'
#
loop_
_entity.id
_entity.type
_entity.pdbx_description
1 polymer ?
#
loop_
_entity_poly.entity_id
_entity_poly.type
_entity_poly.pdbx_seq_one_letter_code
_entity_poly.pdbx_strand_id
1 'polypeptide(L)'
;MYGSTFTDLALWVFYPYNGAARAKVQFIENIKLGKIGEHVGDWEHVTLKVSNFNGQLSQHNKGTWLDASELEFNVGNKPNAYSTLHGHASYLHADLTLLEKGGVGARDDTEQSDFVFNLGAYELISAEYLGSAVIEPPWLNFKREWGPHIYYDLDIELKKVRHLLPEKLKSLIDDIEKVLPNEVLGEEGPMGPKGKNNWSGDEV
;
A
#
# COMPACT_ATOMS: atom_id res chain seq x y z
N MET A 1 24.29 12.32 11.68
CA MET A 1 23.23 13.29 11.98
C MET A 1 23.29 14.42 10.98
N TYR A 2 22.81 14.16 9.78
CA TYR A 2 22.71 15.15 8.69
C TYR A 2 21.43 15.99 8.85
N GLY A 3 21.16 16.46 10.07
CA GLY A 3 19.94 17.20 10.36
C GLY A 3 19.81 18.43 9.46
N SER A 4 18.65 18.60 8.82
CA SER A 4 18.29 19.68 7.89
C SER A 4 18.82 19.59 6.45
N THR A 5 19.47 18.50 6.03
CA THR A 5 19.85 18.34 4.61
C THR A 5 18.70 17.90 3.72
N PHE A 6 17.66 17.29 4.29
CA PHE A 6 16.47 16.82 3.59
C PHE A 6 15.19 17.22 4.34
N THR A 7 14.09 17.22 3.59
CA THR A 7 12.71 17.38 4.10
C THR A 7 11.89 16.18 3.62
N ASP A 8 11.28 15.46 4.56
CA ASP A 8 10.36 14.37 4.24
C ASP A 8 8.93 14.89 4.14
N LEU A 9 8.30 14.61 3.00
CA LEU A 9 6.91 14.93 2.72
C LEU A 9 6.11 13.63 2.69
N ALA A 10 5.41 13.33 3.78
CA ALA A 10 4.47 12.20 3.84
C ALA A 10 3.12 12.63 3.23
N LEU A 11 2.84 12.16 2.02
CA LEU A 11 1.60 12.43 1.30
C LEU A 11 0.56 11.36 1.65
N TRP A 12 -0.36 11.69 2.55
CA TRP A 12 -1.42 10.79 3.02
C TRP A 12 -2.64 10.80 2.11
N VAL A 13 -3.21 9.61 1.89
CA VAL A 13 -4.38 9.38 1.04
C VAL A 13 -5.30 8.38 1.74
N PHE A 14 -6.60 8.64 1.68
CA PHE A 14 -7.60 7.71 2.20
C PHE A 14 -8.15 6.84 1.06
N TYR A 15 -8.01 5.53 1.20
CA TYR A 15 -8.47 4.50 0.27
C TYR A 15 -9.83 4.03 0.79
N PRO A 16 -10.95 4.45 0.16
CA PRO A 16 -12.27 4.14 0.71
C PRO A 16 -12.59 2.65 0.64
N TYR A 17 -12.06 1.92 -0.35
CA TYR A 17 -12.27 0.48 -0.52
C TYR A 17 -11.28 -0.09 -1.53
N ASN A 18 -10.84 -1.33 -1.32
CA ASN A 18 -10.22 -2.18 -2.33
C ASN A 18 -11.08 -3.43 -2.58
N GLY A 19 -11.02 -3.96 -3.81
CA GLY A 19 -11.67 -5.23 -4.11
C GLY A 19 -10.95 -6.42 -3.47
N ALA A 20 -11.42 -7.63 -3.75
CA ALA A 20 -10.81 -8.86 -3.24
C ALA A 20 -9.44 -9.14 -3.87
N ALA A 21 -8.54 -9.69 -3.06
CA ALA A 21 -7.20 -10.07 -3.46
C ALA A 21 -7.20 -11.18 -4.52
N ARG A 22 -6.08 -11.26 -5.24
CA ARG A 22 -5.86 -12.23 -6.32
C ARG A 22 -4.58 -12.99 -6.05
N ALA A 23 -4.54 -14.25 -6.49
CA ALA A 23 -3.38 -15.11 -6.34
C ALA A 23 -2.97 -15.76 -7.65
N LYS A 24 -1.71 -16.17 -7.69
CA LYS A 24 -1.13 -17.08 -8.69
C LYS A 24 -0.88 -18.43 -8.03
N VAL A 25 -1.23 -19.51 -8.73
CA VAL A 25 -0.93 -20.89 -8.34
C VAL A 25 -0.34 -21.61 -9.53
N GLN A 26 0.97 -21.83 -9.51
CA GLN A 26 1.74 -22.46 -10.57
C GLN A 26 1.51 -21.73 -11.92
N PHE A 27 0.98 -22.44 -12.92
CA PHE A 27 0.65 -21.91 -14.24
C PHE A 27 -0.71 -21.19 -14.30
N ILE A 28 -1.49 -21.21 -13.22
CA ILE A 28 -2.75 -20.45 -13.12
C ILE A 28 -2.39 -19.09 -12.55
N GLU A 29 -2.27 -18.12 -13.45
CA GLU A 29 -1.73 -16.82 -13.10
C GLU A 29 -2.68 -15.97 -12.27
N ASN A 30 -3.99 -16.14 -12.41
CA ASN A 30 -4.95 -15.18 -11.89
C ASN A 30 -6.21 -15.83 -11.30
N ILE A 31 -6.19 -16.03 -9.99
CA ILE A 31 -7.27 -16.62 -9.20
C ILE A 31 -7.86 -15.56 -8.28
N LYS A 32 -9.18 -15.36 -8.33
CA LYS A 32 -9.89 -14.50 -7.37
C LYS A 32 -10.02 -15.22 -6.04
N LEU A 33 -9.71 -14.56 -4.94
CA LEU A 33 -9.77 -15.14 -3.59
C LEU A 33 -11.11 -14.95 -2.87
N GLY A 34 -12.19 -14.75 -3.62
CA GLY A 34 -13.52 -14.56 -3.03
C GLY A 34 -13.63 -13.19 -2.37
N LYS A 35 -13.74 -13.15 -1.04
CA LYS A 35 -13.73 -11.92 -0.22
C LYS A 35 -12.40 -11.64 0.48
N ILE A 36 -11.45 -12.57 0.39
CA ILE A 36 -10.16 -12.47 1.07
C ILE A 36 -9.43 -11.22 0.55
N GLY A 37 -8.93 -10.40 1.47
CA GLY A 37 -8.24 -9.15 1.17
C GLY A 37 -9.13 -7.96 0.81
N GLU A 38 -10.47 -8.09 0.85
CA GLU A 38 -11.34 -6.92 0.80
C GLU A 38 -11.20 -6.09 2.07
N HIS A 39 -11.00 -4.79 1.90
CA HIS A 39 -10.77 -3.83 2.97
C HIS A 39 -11.56 -2.55 2.66
N VAL A 40 -12.20 -1.98 3.67
CA VAL A 40 -12.86 -0.66 3.57
C VAL A 40 -12.11 0.33 4.45
N GLY A 41 -11.81 1.49 3.87
CA GLY A 41 -11.34 2.67 4.57
C GLY A 41 -9.95 2.57 5.17
N ASP A 42 -8.91 2.78 4.38
CA ASP A 42 -7.51 2.78 4.84
C ASP A 42 -6.78 4.09 4.60
N TRP A 43 -5.82 4.42 5.46
CA TRP A 43 -4.88 5.51 5.28
C TRP A 43 -3.54 4.98 4.78
N GLU A 44 -3.23 5.33 3.54
CA GLU A 44 -1.96 5.04 2.91
C GLU A 44 -1.14 6.30 2.71
N HIS A 45 0.16 6.14 2.54
CA HIS A 45 1.03 7.27 2.23
C HIS A 45 2.17 6.89 1.31
N VAL A 46 2.61 7.90 0.55
CA VAL A 46 3.89 7.90 -0.14
C VAL A 46 4.73 9.00 0.49
N THR A 47 5.95 8.65 0.90
CA THR A 47 6.91 9.64 1.41
C THR A 47 7.81 10.09 0.28
N LEU A 48 8.00 11.40 0.13
CA LEU A 48 9.02 12.00 -0.72
C LEU A 48 10.05 12.71 0.17
N LYS A 49 11.28 12.22 0.17
CA LYS A 49 12.43 12.88 0.77
C LYS A 49 13.03 13.84 -0.25
N VAL A 50 13.02 15.13 0.07
CA VAL A 50 13.50 16.20 -0.80
C VAL A 50 14.79 16.77 -0.23
N SER A 51 15.87 16.81 -1.02
CA SER A 51 17.09 17.53 -0.64
C SER A 51 16.82 19.03 -0.51
N ASN A 52 17.18 19.61 0.63
CA ASN A 52 17.04 21.04 0.88
C ASN A 52 18.04 21.90 0.09
N PHE A 53 19.02 21.27 -0.57
CA PHE A 53 20.01 21.96 -1.40
C PHE A 53 19.66 21.98 -2.89
N ASN A 54 19.17 20.85 -3.42
CA ASN A 54 18.98 20.66 -4.86
C ASN A 54 17.61 20.07 -5.25
N GLY A 55 16.74 19.73 -4.29
CA GLY A 55 15.38 19.26 -4.55
C GLY A 55 15.27 17.81 -5.03
N GLN A 56 16.32 16.99 -4.96
CA GLN A 56 16.28 15.57 -5.37
C GLN A 56 15.40 14.72 -4.44
N LEU A 57 14.80 13.66 -5.00
CA LEU A 57 13.71 12.87 -4.41
C LEU A 57 14.17 11.45 -4.00
N SER A 58 13.60 10.92 -2.92
CA SER A 58 13.78 9.53 -2.47
C SER A 58 12.57 9.03 -1.64
N GLN A 59 12.17 7.75 -1.71
CA GLN A 59 10.89 7.23 -1.14
C GLN A 59 11.07 6.36 0.14
N HIS A 60 10.06 6.33 1.05
CA HIS A 60 10.04 5.44 2.24
C HIS A 60 8.65 4.91 2.72
N ASN A 61 8.60 3.58 2.99
CA ASN A 61 8.03 2.81 4.14
C ASN A 61 8.86 1.49 4.22
N LYS A 62 8.33 0.31 4.62
CA LYS A 62 8.93 -1.04 4.38
C LYS A 62 9.42 -1.33 2.94
N GLY A 63 9.36 -0.35 2.03
CA GLY A 63 9.80 -0.39 0.64
C GLY A 63 11.28 -0.02 0.45
N THR A 64 11.59 0.27 -0.81
CA THR A 64 12.96 0.38 -1.35
C THR A 64 13.38 1.85 -1.47
N TRP A 65 14.62 2.14 -1.09
CA TRP A 65 15.26 3.43 -1.37
C TRP A 65 15.58 3.56 -2.85
N LEU A 66 15.18 4.67 -3.47
CA LEU A 66 15.27 4.89 -4.91
C LEU A 66 15.84 6.28 -5.18
N ASP A 67 16.76 6.37 -6.12
CA ASP A 67 17.27 7.66 -6.59
C ASP A 67 16.23 8.37 -7.47
N ALA A 68 16.32 9.70 -7.55
CA ALA A 68 15.46 10.50 -8.41
C ALA A 68 15.47 10.06 -9.89
N SER A 69 16.58 9.46 -10.36
CA SER A 69 16.71 8.92 -11.72
C SER A 69 15.92 7.62 -11.97
N GLU A 70 15.50 6.93 -10.92
CA GLU A 70 14.66 5.73 -10.98
C GLU A 70 13.16 6.07 -10.99
N LEU A 71 12.81 7.34 -10.70
CA LEU A 71 11.42 7.77 -10.62
C LEU A 71 10.78 7.92 -12.00
N GLU A 72 9.52 7.50 -12.09
CA GLU A 72 8.69 7.71 -13.27
C GLU A 72 7.91 9.02 -13.16
N PHE A 73 7.82 9.74 -14.28
CA PHE A 73 7.15 11.04 -14.37
C PHE A 73 6.19 11.07 -15.55
N ASN A 74 4.89 11.25 -15.29
CA ASN A 74 3.92 11.48 -16.37
C ASN A 74 3.53 12.94 -16.54
N VAL A 75 3.59 13.73 -15.47
CA VAL A 75 3.16 15.14 -15.47
C VAL A 75 4.26 16.02 -14.90
N GLY A 76 5.09 16.57 -15.80
CA GLY A 76 6.16 17.50 -15.43
C GLY A 76 7.20 16.85 -14.52
N ASN A 77 7.42 17.44 -13.34
CA ASN A 77 8.41 16.98 -12.35
C ASN A 77 7.77 16.29 -11.14
N LYS A 78 6.53 15.80 -11.27
CA LYS A 78 5.83 15.09 -10.20
C LYS A 78 6.04 13.59 -10.36
N PRO A 79 6.68 12.91 -9.40
CA PRO A 79 6.87 11.46 -9.50
C PRO A 79 5.53 10.75 -9.39
N ASN A 80 5.42 9.63 -10.09
CA ASN A 80 4.27 8.74 -9.99
C ASN A 80 4.49 7.71 -8.89
N ALA A 81 3.38 7.27 -8.30
CA ALA A 81 3.31 6.05 -7.52
C ALA A 81 2.05 5.29 -7.97
N TYR A 82 2.18 3.99 -8.16
CA TYR A 82 1.13 3.14 -8.67
C TYR A 82 0.51 2.35 -7.54
N SER A 83 -0.77 2.60 -7.27
CA SER A 83 -1.52 1.80 -6.30
C SER A 83 -1.84 0.43 -6.87
N THR A 84 -1.65 -0.61 -6.07
CA THR A 84 -2.02 -1.98 -6.45
C THR A 84 -3.53 -2.11 -6.67
N LEU A 85 -3.91 -2.88 -7.68
CA LEU A 85 -5.27 -3.27 -7.94
C LEU A 85 -5.74 -4.22 -6.84
N HIS A 86 -6.81 -3.84 -6.13
CA HIS A 86 -7.39 -4.61 -5.03
C HIS A 86 -6.50 -4.75 -3.79
N GLY A 87 -5.59 -3.80 -3.56
CA GLY A 87 -4.81 -3.70 -2.32
C GLY A 87 -4.45 -2.25 -2.01
N HIS A 88 -3.65 -2.05 -0.97
CA HIS A 88 -3.26 -0.73 -0.48
C HIS A 88 -1.77 -0.42 -0.64
N ALA A 89 -0.99 -1.37 -1.17
CA ALA A 89 0.40 -1.14 -1.51
C ALA A 89 0.55 -0.13 -2.67
N SER A 90 1.66 0.60 -2.64
CA SER A 90 2.06 1.51 -3.72
C SER A 90 3.44 1.12 -4.24
N TYR A 91 3.57 1.11 -5.56
CA TYR A 91 4.78 0.68 -6.28
C TYR A 91 5.34 1.82 -7.13
N LEU A 92 6.64 1.74 -7.40
CA LEU A 92 7.32 2.73 -8.25
C LEU A 92 6.98 2.55 -9.73
N HIS A 93 6.88 1.30 -10.17
CA HIS A 93 6.68 0.94 -11.57
C HIS A 93 5.32 0.26 -11.72
N ALA A 94 4.68 0.54 -12.85
CA ALA A 94 3.52 -0.22 -13.31
C ALA A 94 3.97 -1.60 -13.80
N ASP A 95 3.79 -2.61 -12.95
CA ASP A 95 4.00 -4.02 -13.30
C ASP A 95 3.22 -4.95 -12.35
N LEU A 96 3.23 -6.24 -12.65
CA LEU A 96 2.86 -7.28 -11.71
C LEU A 96 3.99 -7.51 -10.70
N THR A 97 3.69 -7.27 -9.42
CA THR A 97 4.51 -7.77 -8.31
C THR A 97 3.91 -9.04 -7.74
N LEU A 98 4.70 -10.11 -7.65
CA LEU A 98 4.29 -11.38 -7.05
C LEU A 98 4.88 -11.54 -5.65
N LEU A 99 4.01 -11.66 -4.66
CA LEU A 99 4.38 -12.06 -3.31
C LEU A 99 4.34 -13.59 -3.23
N GLU A 100 5.29 -14.27 -3.91
CA GLU A 100 5.27 -15.72 -4.07
C GLU A 100 6.35 -16.48 -3.29
N LYS A 101 6.02 -17.72 -2.93
CA LYS A 101 6.96 -18.74 -2.48
C LYS A 101 6.62 -20.08 -3.14
N GLY A 102 7.54 -20.61 -3.94
CA GLY A 102 7.35 -21.92 -4.60
C GLY A 102 6.29 -21.93 -5.71
N GLY A 103 6.09 -20.80 -6.41
CA GLY A 103 5.11 -20.66 -7.49
C GLY A 103 3.66 -20.44 -7.02
N VAL A 104 3.47 -20.14 -5.73
CA VAL A 104 2.17 -19.81 -5.13
C VAL A 104 2.33 -18.47 -4.42
N GLY A 105 1.44 -17.51 -4.68
CA GLY A 105 1.56 -16.17 -4.08
C GLY A 105 0.42 -15.23 -4.37
N ALA A 106 0.34 -14.16 -3.56
CA ALA A 106 -0.55 -13.04 -3.82
C ALA A 106 -0.03 -12.19 -4.99
N ARG A 107 -0.93 -11.49 -5.64
CA ARG A 107 -0.63 -10.57 -6.74
C ARG A 107 -0.87 -9.14 -6.29
N ASP A 108 0.12 -8.31 -6.55
CA ASP A 108 -0.02 -6.87 -6.55
C ASP A 108 0.13 -6.38 -7.99
N ASP A 109 -1.01 -6.28 -8.67
CA ASP A 109 -1.10 -5.87 -10.07
C ASP A 109 -1.14 -4.34 -10.11
N THR A 110 -0.18 -3.69 -10.77
CA THR A 110 -0.19 -2.24 -11.00
C THR A 110 -0.16 -1.92 -12.49
N GLU A 111 -0.88 -0.87 -12.88
CA GLU A 111 -0.88 -0.37 -14.24
C GLU A 111 -1.05 1.14 -14.28
N GLN A 112 -0.67 1.76 -15.40
CA GLN A 112 -1.00 3.15 -15.65
C GLN A 112 -2.51 3.30 -15.84
N SER A 113 -3.16 4.03 -14.93
CA SER A 113 -4.58 4.37 -15.02
C SER A 113 -4.79 5.72 -15.71
N ASP A 114 -5.92 5.86 -16.41
CA ASP A 114 -6.42 7.16 -16.87
C ASP A 114 -6.91 8.03 -15.70
N PHE A 115 -7.19 7.42 -14.54
CA PHE A 115 -7.53 8.11 -13.31
C PHE A 115 -6.27 8.38 -12.49
N VAL A 116 -5.83 9.64 -12.49
CA VAL A 116 -4.66 10.09 -11.72
C VAL A 116 -5.12 10.95 -10.53
N PHE A 117 -4.82 10.49 -9.32
CA PHE A 117 -5.08 11.27 -8.12
C PHE A 117 -3.92 12.25 -7.86
N ASN A 118 -4.18 13.55 -8.04
CA ASN A 118 -3.15 14.58 -7.95
C ASN A 118 -2.86 14.99 -6.49
N LEU A 119 -1.83 14.40 -5.89
CA LEU A 119 -1.34 14.76 -4.56
C LEU A 119 -0.62 16.11 -4.49
N GLY A 120 -0.46 16.81 -5.61
CA GLY A 120 0.02 18.20 -5.63
C GLY A 120 -1.02 19.22 -5.16
N ALA A 121 -2.30 18.86 -5.08
CA ALA A 121 -3.33 19.66 -4.45
C ALA A 121 -3.59 19.10 -3.04
N TYR A 122 -2.89 19.64 -2.04
CA TYR A 122 -2.88 19.13 -0.68
C TYR A 122 -3.18 20.21 0.36
N GLU A 123 -3.51 19.77 1.58
CA GLU A 123 -3.55 20.58 2.79
C GLU A 123 -2.41 20.15 3.72
N LEU A 124 -1.64 21.11 4.22
CA LEU A 124 -0.60 20.82 5.22
C LEU A 124 -1.26 20.62 6.58
N ILE A 125 -1.36 19.36 7.01
CA ILE A 125 -2.06 18.99 8.25
C ILE A 125 -1.13 18.74 9.45
N SER A 126 0.18 18.58 9.22
CA SER A 126 1.18 18.40 10.28
C SER A 126 2.58 18.75 9.75
N ALA A 127 3.41 19.35 10.60
CA ALA A 127 4.81 19.65 10.28
C ALA A 127 5.62 19.79 11.58
N GLU A 128 6.36 18.74 11.94
CA GLU A 128 7.11 18.69 13.21
C GLU A 128 8.06 19.89 13.41
N TYR A 129 8.81 20.24 12.37
CA TYR A 129 9.82 21.32 12.43
C TYR A 129 9.23 22.73 12.50
N LEU A 130 7.92 22.90 12.23
CA LEU A 130 7.22 24.19 12.28
C LEU A 130 6.53 24.45 13.62
N GLY A 131 6.62 23.52 14.57
CA GLY A 131 6.03 23.66 15.90
C GLY A 131 4.53 23.96 15.83
N SER A 132 4.10 25.07 16.42
CA SER A 132 2.68 25.48 16.47
C SER A 132 2.20 26.28 15.27
N ALA A 133 3.01 26.47 14.22
CA ALA A 133 2.59 27.20 13.03
C ALA A 133 1.57 26.42 12.19
N VAL A 134 1.52 25.09 12.34
CA VAL A 134 0.50 24.22 11.75
C VAL A 134 -0.43 23.72 12.85
N ILE A 135 -1.71 24.02 12.73
CA ILE A 135 -2.73 23.53 13.65
C ILE A 135 -3.22 22.20 13.12
N GLU A 136 -2.80 21.12 13.76
CA GLU A 136 -3.23 19.78 13.37
C GLU A 136 -4.76 19.63 13.51
N PRO A 137 -5.44 19.11 12.49
CA PRO A 137 -6.88 18.93 12.58
C PRO A 137 -7.23 17.85 13.63
N PRO A 138 -8.32 18.02 14.41
CA PRO A 138 -8.64 17.12 15.53
C PRO A 138 -8.79 15.65 15.14
N TRP A 139 -9.22 15.36 13.90
CA TRP A 139 -9.45 14.01 13.41
C TRP A 139 -8.15 13.19 13.32
N LEU A 140 -6.96 13.81 13.25
CA LEU A 140 -5.68 13.09 13.32
C LEU A 140 -5.50 12.34 14.64
N ASN A 141 -6.20 12.76 15.70
CA ASN A 141 -6.18 12.10 17.00
C ASN A 141 -7.27 11.02 17.15
N PHE A 142 -8.05 10.74 16.10
CA PHE A 142 -9.00 9.65 16.10
C PHE A 142 -8.27 8.30 16.02
N LYS A 143 -8.28 7.57 17.14
CA LYS A 143 -7.57 6.28 17.30
C LYS A 143 -8.46 5.05 17.13
N ARG A 144 -9.70 5.22 16.68
CA ARG A 144 -10.58 4.09 16.35
C ARG A 144 -10.42 3.74 14.89
N GLU A 145 -10.89 2.55 14.56
CA GLU A 145 -10.96 2.01 13.22
C GLU A 145 -11.74 2.95 12.29
N TRP A 146 -11.20 3.18 11.10
CA TRP A 146 -11.88 3.91 10.04
C TRP A 146 -12.66 2.92 9.15
N GLY A 147 -13.96 3.16 8.99
CA GLY A 147 -14.80 2.30 8.15
C GLY A 147 -15.44 1.12 8.88
N PRO A 148 -16.28 0.34 8.18
CA PRO A 148 -16.90 -0.87 8.69
C PRO A 148 -15.92 -2.04 8.72
N HIS A 149 -16.12 -2.95 9.68
CA HIS A 149 -15.42 -4.22 9.72
C HIS A 149 -16.01 -5.21 8.71
N ILE A 150 -15.17 -5.88 7.92
CA ILE A 150 -15.59 -6.95 7.01
C ILE A 150 -15.36 -8.29 7.68
N TYR A 151 -16.45 -9.03 7.91
CA TYR A 151 -16.37 -10.41 8.39
C TYR A 151 -16.51 -11.38 7.22
N TYR A 152 -15.53 -12.27 7.08
CA TYR A 152 -15.63 -13.48 6.27
C TYR A 152 -15.01 -14.66 6.99
N ASP A 153 -15.50 -15.85 6.66
CA ASP A 153 -14.93 -17.10 7.12
C ASP A 153 -13.88 -17.53 6.09
N LEU A 154 -12.61 -17.47 6.50
CA LEU A 154 -11.45 -17.77 5.67
C LEU A 154 -11.54 -19.19 5.08
N ASP A 155 -11.95 -20.18 5.88
CA ASP A 155 -12.08 -21.56 5.44
C ASP A 155 -13.16 -21.70 4.36
N ILE A 156 -14.28 -20.99 4.50
CA ILE A 156 -15.34 -20.97 3.50
C ILE A 156 -14.85 -20.34 2.19
N GLU A 157 -14.13 -19.21 2.24
CA GLU A 157 -13.63 -18.55 1.04
C GLU A 157 -12.53 -19.38 0.36
N LEU A 158 -11.55 -19.91 1.10
CA LEU A 158 -10.52 -20.80 0.56
C LEU A 158 -11.11 -22.08 -0.03
N LYS A 159 -12.16 -22.63 0.56
CA LYS A 159 -12.87 -23.79 0.00
C LYS A 159 -13.52 -23.47 -1.33
N LYS A 160 -14.13 -22.29 -1.51
CA LYS A 160 -14.66 -21.84 -2.81
C LYS A 160 -13.55 -21.76 -3.85
N VAL A 161 -12.40 -21.17 -3.49
CA VAL A 161 -11.22 -21.09 -4.36
C VAL A 161 -10.74 -22.51 -4.74
N ARG A 162 -10.75 -23.46 -3.80
CA ARG A 162 -10.36 -24.86 -4.02
C ARG A 162 -11.23 -25.59 -5.02
N HIS A 163 -12.50 -25.22 -5.14
CA HIS A 163 -13.37 -25.78 -6.16
C HIS A 163 -13.07 -25.27 -7.58
N LEU A 164 -12.35 -24.14 -7.72
CA LEU A 164 -11.94 -23.58 -9.01
C LEU A 164 -10.65 -24.21 -9.55
N LEU A 165 -9.88 -24.90 -8.71
CA LEU A 165 -8.59 -25.47 -9.09
C LEU A 165 -8.71 -26.93 -9.61
N PRO A 166 -7.85 -27.30 -10.59
CA PRO A 166 -7.64 -28.70 -10.96
C PRO A 166 -7.25 -29.55 -9.75
N GLU A 167 -7.64 -30.83 -9.72
CA GLU A 167 -7.40 -31.73 -8.56
C GLU A 167 -5.94 -31.75 -8.10
N LYS A 168 -4.98 -31.74 -9.04
CA LYS A 168 -3.55 -31.76 -8.76
C LYS A 168 -3.03 -30.51 -8.04
N LEU A 169 -3.78 -29.40 -8.07
CA LEU A 169 -3.39 -28.11 -7.49
C LEU A 169 -4.19 -27.77 -6.23
N LYS A 170 -5.23 -28.55 -5.87
CA LYS A 170 -6.09 -28.25 -4.72
C LYS A 170 -5.35 -28.22 -3.38
N SER A 171 -4.28 -29.00 -3.25
CA SER A 171 -3.43 -29.01 -2.04
C SER A 171 -2.56 -27.76 -1.90
N LEU A 172 -2.29 -27.03 -2.99
CA LEU A 172 -1.46 -25.82 -2.95
C LEU A 172 -2.19 -24.59 -2.41
N ILE A 173 -3.52 -24.66 -2.24
CA ILE A 173 -4.28 -23.58 -1.59
C ILE A 173 -3.86 -23.40 -0.14
N ASP A 174 -3.47 -24.47 0.52
CA ASP A 174 -3.02 -24.40 1.91
C ASP A 174 -1.68 -23.66 2.03
N ASP A 175 -0.96 -23.51 0.91
CA ASP A 175 0.24 -22.68 0.83
C ASP A 175 -0.09 -21.22 0.50
N ILE A 176 -1.26 -20.92 -0.09
CA ILE A 176 -1.73 -19.53 -0.26
C ILE A 176 -1.91 -18.90 1.12
N GLU A 177 -2.60 -19.55 2.04
CA GLU A 177 -2.84 -19.04 3.40
C GLU A 177 -1.54 -18.64 4.12
N LYS A 178 -0.46 -19.41 3.92
CA LYS A 178 0.84 -19.16 4.55
C LYS A 178 1.62 -17.99 3.93
N VAL A 179 1.26 -17.59 2.73
CA VAL A 179 1.96 -16.57 1.94
C VAL A 179 1.16 -15.27 1.88
N LEU A 180 -0.15 -15.33 2.07
CA LEU A 180 -0.99 -14.15 2.20
C LEU A 180 -0.50 -13.28 3.36
N PRO A 181 -0.36 -11.95 3.15
CA PRO A 181 -0.15 -11.01 4.24
C PRO A 181 -1.21 -11.19 5.34
N ASN A 182 -0.86 -10.89 6.59
CA ASN A 182 -1.85 -10.99 7.67
C ASN A 182 -3.00 -10.01 7.48
N GLU A 183 -2.71 -8.88 6.82
CA GLU A 183 -3.59 -7.78 6.41
C GLU A 183 -4.55 -8.15 5.26
N VAL A 184 -4.63 -9.42 4.86
CA VAL A 184 -5.67 -9.90 3.94
C VAL A 184 -6.47 -11.07 4.51
N LEU A 185 -6.27 -11.43 5.77
CA LEU A 185 -6.91 -12.57 6.42
C LEU A 185 -8.15 -12.18 7.25
N GLY A 186 -8.41 -10.88 7.45
CA GLY A 186 -9.61 -10.34 8.08
C GLY A 186 -9.38 -8.92 8.56
N GLU A 187 -10.27 -7.99 8.19
CA GLU A 187 -9.93 -6.56 8.25
C GLU A 187 -10.81 -5.76 9.22
N GLU A 188 -10.15 -5.23 10.25
CA GLU A 188 -10.55 -4.07 11.04
C GLU A 188 -10.16 -2.80 10.29
N GLY A 189 -10.97 -1.74 10.39
CA GLY A 189 -10.57 -0.45 9.86
C GLY A 189 -9.26 0.00 10.54
N PRO A 190 -8.33 0.65 9.84
CA PRO A 190 -7.06 1.04 10.42
C PRO A 190 -7.25 2.24 11.34
N MET A 191 -6.26 2.50 12.19
CA MET A 191 -6.16 3.78 12.88
C MET A 191 -5.82 4.89 11.88
N GLY A 192 -6.11 6.14 12.26
CA GLY A 192 -5.72 7.30 11.46
C GLY A 192 -4.19 7.45 11.31
N PRO A 193 -3.71 8.42 10.50
CA PRO A 193 -2.30 8.58 10.15
C PRO A 193 -1.30 8.54 11.33
N LYS A 194 -1.68 9.06 12.50
CA LYS A 194 -0.84 9.04 13.71
C LYS A 194 -0.61 7.65 14.33
N GLY A 195 -1.46 6.67 13.99
CA GLY A 195 -1.34 5.28 14.43
C GLY A 195 -0.61 4.38 13.42
N LYS A 196 -0.30 4.90 12.22
CA LYS A 196 0.42 4.20 11.17
C LYS A 196 1.92 4.40 11.35
N ASN A 197 2.71 3.40 10.95
CA ASN A 197 4.17 3.53 10.96
C ASN A 197 4.61 4.57 9.92
N ASN A 198 5.52 5.44 10.33
CA ASN A 198 6.24 6.37 9.47
C ASN A 198 7.75 6.29 9.79
N TRP A 199 8.59 6.76 8.87
CA TRP A 199 10.02 6.87 9.16
C TRP A 199 10.30 8.00 10.13
N SER A 200 11.35 7.83 10.93
CA SER A 200 12.02 8.92 11.64
C SER A 200 13.52 8.62 11.72
N GLY A 201 14.37 9.44 11.09
CA GLY A 201 15.84 9.32 11.22
C GLY A 201 16.64 9.55 9.94
N ASP A 202 17.97 9.42 10.06
CA ASP A 202 18.93 9.47 8.94
C ASP A 202 18.89 8.15 8.12
N GLU A 203 19.23 8.22 6.82
CA GLU A 203 19.51 7.05 5.99
C GLU A 203 20.70 6.25 6.56
N VAL A 204 20.61 4.91 6.57
CA VAL A 204 21.69 3.99 7.01
C VAL A 204 21.99 2.98 5.93
#